data_AF-A0AAE0WJT0-F1
#
_entry.id   AF-A0AAE0WJT0-F1
#
_cell.length_a   1.000
_cell.length_b   1.000
_cell.length_c   1.000
_cell.angle_alpha   90.00
_cell.angle_beta   90.00
_cell.angle_gamma   90.00
#
_symmetry.space_group_name_H-M   'P 1'
#
loop_
_entity.id
_entity.type
_entity.pdbx_description
1 polymer ?
#
loop_
_entity_poly.entity_id
_entity_poly.type
_entity_poly.pdbx_seq_one_letter_code
_entity_poly.pdbx_strand_id
1 'polypeptide(L)'
;MARTPSDATRFTATGPYASSSPSFNSSTPTPGPRIDFGSAPTNETAQQKIQRLRSAASAARRGKETTFDTAIRVGRIWADRAHRTTAVGLIGLTVVSACVATAGITDMLLHNRRKRNDWLAEQQAKSARDLAEARQAEVRGEVTEDQMLLINRERAAVEAAEVKRNRPGVFKRVGGWLFGDLSKEEAKGGRLGAGASSVAAAIAPESVQGQKHDRSVLQAVEEKVDANRRQGERVEEKLHPFGGPLDRQAQSAADAVTGNSRSWIDRLTGR
;
A
#
# COMPACT_ATOMS: atom_id res chain seq x y z
N MET A 1 65.65 45.79 8.36
CA MET A 1 66.06 44.37 8.47
C MET A 1 65.24 43.57 7.48
N ALA A 2 65.87 43.06 6.42
CA ALA A 2 65.19 42.31 5.36
C ALA A 2 64.85 40.90 5.87
N ARG A 3 63.60 40.47 5.72
CA ARG A 3 63.16 39.13 6.10
C ARG A 3 63.66 38.12 5.06
N THR A 4 64.33 37.06 5.52
CA THR A 4 64.91 36.03 4.67
C THR A 4 63.83 35.06 4.15
N PRO A 5 63.94 34.53 2.92
CA PRO A 5 62.94 33.64 2.29
C PRO A 5 62.62 32.36 3.07
N SER A 6 63.50 31.95 3.98
CA SER A 6 63.34 30.77 4.83
C SER A 6 62.24 30.92 5.90
N ASP A 7 61.73 32.13 6.14
CA ASP A 7 60.66 32.39 7.12
C ASP A 7 59.25 32.14 6.52
N ALA A 8 59.13 32.04 5.20
CA ALA A 8 57.84 31.94 4.50
C ALA A 8 57.28 30.51 4.36
N THR A 9 58.06 29.46 4.67
CA THR A 9 57.63 28.05 4.51
C THR A 9 57.40 27.33 5.83
N ARG A 10 57.54 28.00 6.98
CA ARG A 10 57.08 27.44 8.24
C ARG A 10 55.57 27.62 8.32
N PHE A 11 54.86 26.51 8.22
CA PHE A 11 53.43 26.34 8.44
C PHE A 11 52.97 27.04 9.72
N THR A 12 52.63 28.32 9.63
CA THR A 12 51.85 29.02 10.63
C THR A 12 50.42 28.56 10.41
N ALA A 13 49.97 27.60 11.21
CA ALA A 13 48.57 27.23 11.24
C ALA A 13 47.75 28.47 11.66
N THR A 14 47.12 29.14 10.70
CA THR A 14 46.28 30.33 10.90
C THR A 14 44.85 29.97 11.31
N GLY A 15 44.62 28.75 11.81
CA GLY A 15 43.36 28.32 12.40
C GLY A 15 43.47 28.21 13.92
N PRO A 16 42.44 28.59 14.70
CA PRO A 16 42.48 28.46 16.15
C PRO A 16 42.58 26.98 16.54
N TYR A 17 43.73 26.58 17.07
CA TYR A 17 43.96 25.23 17.59
C TYR A 17 43.29 25.07 18.96
N ALA A 18 42.57 23.96 19.16
CA ALA A 18 41.82 23.66 20.39
C ALA A 18 42.69 23.56 21.68
N SER A 19 44.01 23.52 21.55
CA SER A 19 44.96 23.43 22.68
C SER A 19 45.49 24.78 23.17
N SER A 20 45.21 25.91 22.51
CA SER A 20 45.73 27.22 22.91
C SER A 20 44.80 28.02 23.84
N SER A 21 43.91 27.35 24.57
CA SER A 21 43.16 28.01 25.64
C SER A 21 44.05 28.18 26.86
N PRO A 22 44.33 29.42 27.33
CA PRO A 22 44.95 29.59 28.62
C PRO A 22 43.90 29.27 29.67
N SER A 23 44.23 28.30 30.53
CA SER A 23 43.54 27.97 31.78
C SER A 23 42.66 26.73 31.77
N PHE A 24 43.31 25.58 31.94
CA PHE A 24 42.75 24.48 32.72
C PHE A 24 43.46 24.30 34.08
N ASN A 25 44.42 25.17 34.44
CA ASN A 25 45.24 25.01 35.64
C ASN A 25 45.49 26.32 36.45
N SER A 26 44.62 27.33 36.36
CA SER A 26 44.71 28.48 37.28
C SER A 26 43.85 28.24 38.53
N SER A 27 44.50 28.00 39.66
CA SER A 27 43.94 27.99 41.01
C SER A 27 43.53 29.39 41.52
N THR A 28 43.19 30.31 40.63
CA THR A 28 42.84 31.70 40.94
C THR A 28 41.42 31.97 40.45
N PRO A 29 40.48 32.39 41.31
CA PRO A 29 39.10 32.61 40.92
C PRO A 29 38.98 33.93 40.15
N THR A 30 39.15 33.89 38.83
CA THR A 30 38.66 34.96 37.96
C THR A 30 37.12 34.98 38.06
N PRO A 31 36.48 36.16 38.20
CA PRO A 31 35.02 36.30 38.27
C PRO A 31 34.40 36.12 36.87
N GLY A 32 34.69 35.00 36.22
CA GLY A 32 33.92 34.51 35.10
C GLY A 32 32.71 33.74 35.62
N PRO A 33 31.59 33.73 34.89
CA PRO A 33 30.37 33.09 35.38
C PRO A 33 30.55 31.57 35.41
N ARG A 34 30.81 31.05 36.61
CA ARG A 34 30.95 29.62 36.89
C ARG A 34 29.61 28.93 36.65
N ILE A 35 29.61 27.87 35.85
CA ILE A 35 28.45 27.01 35.67
C ILE A 35 28.36 26.14 36.93
N ASP A 36 27.29 26.30 37.70
CA ASP A 36 27.02 25.41 38.83
C ASP A 36 26.47 24.09 38.27
N PHE A 37 27.21 23.01 38.48
CA PHE A 37 26.85 21.68 38.02
C PHE A 37 26.10 20.86 39.09
N GLY A 38 25.92 21.41 40.30
CA GLY A 38 25.35 20.70 41.45
C GLY A 38 26.18 19.50 41.92
N SER A 39 25.79 18.91 43.05
CA SER A 39 26.43 17.70 43.56
C SER A 39 26.12 16.50 42.66
N ALA A 40 27.14 15.71 42.31
CA ALA A 40 26.99 14.54 41.44
C ALA A 40 26.40 13.35 42.23
N PRO A 41 25.38 12.65 41.71
CA PRO A 41 24.89 11.42 42.33
C PRO A 41 25.95 10.32 42.24
N THR A 42 26.11 9.52 43.30
CA THR A 42 27.21 8.55 43.47
C THR A 42 27.22 7.41 42.46
N ASN A 43 26.09 7.11 41.78
CA ASN A 43 25.92 5.94 40.89
C ASN A 43 25.32 6.27 39.50
N GLU A 44 25.62 7.44 38.91
CA GLU A 44 25.10 7.79 37.57
C GLU A 44 25.82 7.02 36.43
N THR A 45 25.07 6.58 35.41
CA THR A 45 25.68 6.03 34.18
C THR A 45 26.38 7.14 33.39
N ALA A 46 27.38 6.79 32.57
CA ALA A 46 28.11 7.79 31.78
C ALA A 46 27.20 8.61 30.84
N GLN A 47 26.17 7.99 30.27
CA GLN A 47 25.18 8.68 29.45
C GLN A 47 24.33 9.66 30.28
N GLN A 48 23.88 9.23 31.45
CA GLN A 48 23.10 10.05 32.37
C GLN A 48 23.91 11.25 32.89
N LYS A 49 25.21 11.06 33.14
CA LYS A 49 26.15 12.13 33.48
C LYS A 49 26.24 13.19 32.37
N ILE A 50 26.42 12.77 31.12
CA ILE A 50 26.50 13.69 29.98
C ILE A 50 25.18 14.46 29.83
N GLN A 51 24.04 13.80 29.99
CA GLN A 51 22.74 14.44 29.93
C GLN A 51 22.56 15.47 31.05
N ARG A 52 22.96 15.16 32.28
CA ARG A 52 22.94 16.09 33.41
C ARG A 52 23.85 17.28 33.18
N LEU A 53 25.09 17.06 32.77
CA LEU A 53 26.04 18.13 32.50
C LEU A 53 25.57 19.02 31.35
N ARG A 54 24.96 18.43 30.31
CA ARG A 54 24.36 19.17 29.19
C ARG A 54 23.12 19.94 29.64
N SER A 55 22.28 19.38 30.51
CA SER A 55 21.12 20.09 31.06
C SER A 55 21.55 21.23 31.98
N ALA A 56 22.55 21.03 32.84
CA ALA A 56 23.11 22.05 33.72
C ALA A 56 23.78 23.19 32.92
N ALA A 57 24.57 22.85 31.90
CA ALA A 57 25.14 23.83 30.99
C ALA A 57 24.05 24.60 30.22
N SER A 58 22.98 23.93 29.79
CA SER A 58 21.83 24.61 29.16
C SER A 58 21.08 25.51 30.14
N ALA A 59 20.94 25.11 31.40
CA ALA A 59 20.28 25.90 32.44
C ALA A 59 21.10 27.14 32.82
N ALA A 60 22.43 27.02 32.92
CA ALA A 60 23.33 28.15 33.16
C ALA A 60 23.39 29.14 31.99
N ARG A 61 23.08 28.69 30.76
CA ARG A 61 22.88 29.59 29.61
C ARG A 61 21.57 30.37 29.73
N ARG A 62 20.47 29.73 30.13
CA ARG A 62 19.15 30.40 30.30
C ARG A 62 19.20 31.61 31.24
N GLY A 63 20.01 31.56 32.31
CA GLY A 63 20.15 32.68 33.26
C GLY A 63 20.85 33.93 32.68
N LYS A 64 21.43 33.85 31.48
CA LYS A 64 22.15 34.96 30.81
C LYS A 64 21.50 35.40 29.51
N GLU A 65 20.40 34.77 29.12
CA GLU A 65 19.67 35.10 27.91
C GLU A 65 18.81 36.35 28.15
N THR A 66 18.71 37.21 27.13
CA THR A 66 17.77 38.33 27.18
C THR A 66 16.33 37.81 27.01
N THR A 67 15.34 38.56 27.50
CA THR A 67 13.92 38.21 27.36
C THR A 67 13.51 38.02 25.89
N PHE A 68 14.11 38.80 25.00
CA PHE A 68 13.94 38.69 23.55
C PHE A 68 14.46 37.37 22.99
N ASP A 69 15.65 36.93 23.39
CA ASP A 69 16.22 35.65 22.95
C ASP A 69 15.39 34.45 23.46
N THR A 70 14.85 34.56 24.69
CA THR A 70 13.90 33.59 25.23
C THR A 70 12.61 33.51 24.40
N ALA A 71 12.06 34.66 24.00
CA ALA A 71 10.86 34.72 23.17
C ALA A 71 11.07 34.10 21.78
N ILE A 72 12.21 34.37 21.12
CA ILE A 72 12.55 33.77 19.83
C ILE A 72 12.66 32.24 19.93
N ARG A 73 13.31 31.73 20.97
CA ARG A 73 13.44 30.28 21.17
C ARG A 73 12.09 29.59 21.34
N VAL A 74 11.21 30.15 22.20
CA VAL A 74 9.86 29.60 22.41
C VAL A 74 9.02 29.75 21.13
N GLY A 75 9.15 30.88 20.44
CA GLY A 75 8.49 31.16 19.17
C GLY A 75 8.83 30.13 18.09
N ARG A 76 10.10 29.71 17.97
CA ARG A 76 10.50 28.67 17.01
C ARG A 76 9.81 27.34 17.29
N ILE A 77 9.80 26.90 18.55
CA ILE A 77 9.15 25.64 18.96
C ILE A 77 7.65 25.69 18.68
N TRP A 78 7.01 26.83 18.96
CA TRP A 78 5.59 27.03 18.67
C TRP A 78 5.30 27.11 17.17
N ALA A 79 6.16 27.74 16.38
CA ALA A 79 6.01 27.80 14.93
C ALA A 79 6.11 26.40 14.29
N ASP A 80 7.11 25.61 14.69
CA ASP A 80 7.26 24.23 14.21
C ASP A 80 6.04 23.36 14.60
N ARG A 81 5.54 23.56 15.81
CA ARG A 81 4.38 22.84 16.33
C ARG A 81 3.09 23.26 15.64
N ALA A 82 2.89 24.56 15.41
CA ALA A 82 1.77 25.11 14.66
C ALA A 82 1.77 24.63 13.20
N HIS A 83 2.93 24.64 12.54
CA HIS A 83 3.06 24.11 11.19
C HIS A 83 2.69 22.62 11.15
N ARG A 84 3.19 21.81 12.08
CA ARG A 84 2.86 20.38 12.16
C ARG A 84 1.38 20.14 12.43
N THR A 85 0.76 20.88 13.35
CA THR A 85 -0.68 20.73 13.63
C THR A 85 -1.53 21.14 12.43
N THR A 86 -1.18 22.23 11.74
CA THR A 86 -1.90 22.67 10.55
C THR A 86 -1.74 21.68 9.41
N ALA A 87 -0.54 21.16 9.18
CA ALA A 87 -0.30 20.15 8.15
C ALA A 87 -1.11 18.87 8.41
N VAL A 88 -1.08 18.35 9.63
CA VAL A 88 -1.89 17.17 10.01
C VAL A 88 -3.39 17.48 9.94
N GLY A 89 -3.81 18.68 10.32
CA GLY A 89 -5.19 19.14 10.21
C GLY A 89 -5.68 19.20 8.76
N LEU A 90 -4.88 19.75 7.85
CA LEU A 90 -5.20 19.78 6.42
C LEU A 90 -5.29 18.37 5.84
N ILE A 91 -4.37 17.47 6.20
CA ILE A 91 -4.44 16.06 5.78
C ILE A 91 -5.70 15.38 6.34
N GLY A 92 -6.06 15.63 7.59
CA GLY A 92 -7.30 15.10 8.17
C GLY A 92 -8.53 15.62 7.44
N LEU A 93 -8.57 16.92 7.13
CA LEU A 93 -9.68 17.56 6.43
C LEU A 93 -9.84 17.02 5.01
N THR A 94 -8.75 16.78 4.28
CA THR A 94 -8.84 16.20 2.92
C THR A 94 -9.37 14.76 2.95
N VAL A 95 -8.99 13.96 3.95
CA VAL A 95 -9.53 12.60 4.12
C VAL A 95 -11.02 12.63 4.42
N VAL A 96 -11.47 13.48 5.35
CA VAL A 96 -12.90 13.62 5.67
C VAL A 96 -13.69 14.08 4.45
N SER A 97 -13.18 15.07 3.72
CA SER A 97 -13.79 15.56 2.48
C SER A 97 -13.91 14.45 1.43
N ALA A 98 -12.86 13.64 1.24
CA ALA A 98 -12.87 12.52 0.30
C ALA A 98 -13.89 11.44 0.71
N CYS A 99 -14.01 11.12 2.00
CA CYS A 99 -15.02 10.20 2.50
C CYS A 99 -16.44 10.70 2.21
N VAL A 100 -16.72 11.98 2.48
CA VAL A 100 -18.03 12.59 2.20
C VAL A 100 -18.34 12.59 0.70
N ALA A 101 -17.36 12.94 -0.15
CA ALA A 101 -17.52 12.91 -1.60
C ALA A 101 -17.83 11.49 -2.10
N THR A 102 -17.11 10.48 -1.62
CA THR A 102 -17.32 9.09 -2.01
C THR A 102 -18.69 8.58 -1.56
N ALA A 103 -19.13 8.96 -0.36
CA ALA A 103 -20.47 8.65 0.13
C ALA A 103 -21.55 9.28 -0.76
N GLY A 104 -21.40 10.56 -1.14
CA GLY A 104 -22.34 11.25 -2.03
C GLY A 104 -22.42 10.64 -3.43
N ILE A 105 -21.27 10.29 -4.02
CA ILE A 105 -21.24 9.61 -5.33
C ILE A 105 -21.93 8.25 -5.23
N THR A 106 -21.65 7.49 -4.18
CA THR A 106 -22.25 6.16 -3.98
C THR A 106 -23.76 6.25 -3.81
N ASP A 107 -24.25 7.20 -3.02
CA ASP A 107 -25.68 7.41 -2.80
C ASP A 107 -26.40 7.78 -4.10
N MET A 108 -25.84 8.71 -4.88
CA MET A 108 -26.43 9.12 -6.15
C MET A 108 -26.46 7.99 -7.19
N LEU A 109 -25.41 7.15 -7.22
CA LEU A 109 -25.39 5.95 -8.07
C LEU A 109 -26.47 4.94 -7.65
N LEU A 110 -26.65 4.71 -6.35
CA LEU A 110 -27.66 3.77 -5.85
C LEU A 110 -29.08 4.26 -6.17
N HIS A 111 -29.33 5.55 -5.98
CA HIS A 111 -30.60 6.18 -6.33
C HIS A 111 -30.90 6.07 -7.84
N ASN A 112 -29.92 6.41 -8.69
CA ASN A 112 -30.08 6.32 -10.14
C ASN A 112 -30.28 4.88 -10.61
N ARG A 113 -29.62 3.90 -9.98
CA ARG A 113 -29.85 2.47 -10.26
C ARG A 113 -31.27 2.05 -9.93
N ARG A 114 -31.82 2.46 -8.78
CA ARG A 114 -33.20 2.16 -8.39
C ARG A 114 -34.18 2.75 -9.41
N LYS A 115 -34.08 4.05 -9.69
CA LYS A 115 -34.95 4.73 -10.66
C LYS A 115 -34.88 4.10 -12.06
N ARG A 116 -33.69 3.71 -12.50
CA ARG A 116 -33.52 3.01 -13.78
C ARG A 116 -34.16 1.61 -13.75
N ASN A 117 -34.08 0.88 -12.64
CA ASN A 117 -34.73 -0.42 -12.50
C ASN A 117 -36.25 -0.28 -12.52
N ASP A 118 -36.81 0.72 -11.85
CA ASP A 118 -38.26 0.98 -11.85
C ASP A 118 -38.74 1.30 -13.28
N TRP A 119 -38.02 2.18 -13.98
CA TRP A 119 -38.31 2.50 -15.38
C TRP A 119 -38.20 1.25 -16.29
N LEU A 120 -37.19 0.41 -16.10
CA LEU A 120 -37.05 -0.84 -16.85
C LEU A 120 -38.20 -1.81 -16.56
N ALA A 121 -38.64 -1.91 -15.30
CA ALA A 121 -39.77 -2.75 -14.92
C ALA A 121 -41.07 -2.27 -15.57
N GLU A 122 -41.31 -0.95 -15.59
CA GLU A 122 -42.46 -0.36 -16.28
C GLU A 122 -42.42 -0.62 -17.78
N GLN A 123 -41.26 -0.50 -18.42
CA GLN A 123 -41.14 -0.76 -19.86
C GLN A 123 -41.29 -2.25 -20.19
N GLN A 124 -40.76 -3.13 -19.36
CA GLN A 124 -40.99 -4.57 -19.49
C GLN A 124 -42.48 -4.89 -19.36
N ALA A 125 -43.18 -4.31 -18.38
CA ALA A 125 -44.61 -4.50 -18.19
C ALA A 125 -45.43 -4.00 -19.39
N LYS A 126 -45.08 -2.85 -19.98
CA LYS A 126 -45.70 -2.36 -21.22
C LYS A 126 -45.46 -3.32 -22.39
N SER A 127 -44.20 -3.67 -22.64
CA SER A 127 -43.85 -4.59 -23.73
C SER A 127 -44.50 -5.97 -23.59
N ALA A 128 -44.68 -6.47 -22.36
CA ALA A 128 -45.35 -7.73 -22.09
C ALA A 128 -46.86 -7.66 -22.38
N ARG A 129 -47.50 -6.52 -22.11
CA ARG A 129 -48.91 -6.28 -22.48
C ARG A 129 -49.07 -6.24 -24.00
N ASP A 130 -48.20 -5.51 -24.70
CA ASP A 130 -48.23 -5.41 -26.17
C ASP A 130 -48.01 -6.78 -26.82
N LEU A 131 -47.10 -7.60 -26.28
CA LEU A 131 -46.90 -8.98 -26.72
C LEU A 131 -48.11 -9.88 -26.45
N ALA A 132 -48.77 -9.74 -25.30
CA ALA A 132 -49.96 -10.50 -24.98
C ALA A 132 -51.12 -10.15 -25.93
N GLU A 133 -51.29 -8.86 -26.24
CA GLU A 133 -52.29 -8.39 -27.20
C GLU A 133 -52.00 -8.91 -28.61
N ALA A 134 -50.74 -8.82 -29.07
CA ALA A 134 -50.31 -9.35 -30.36
C ALA A 134 -50.58 -10.87 -30.47
N ARG A 135 -50.28 -11.65 -29.43
CA ARG A 135 -50.58 -13.09 -29.38
C ARG A 135 -52.08 -13.37 -29.40
N GLN A 136 -52.89 -12.57 -28.71
CA GLN A 136 -54.35 -12.70 -28.76
C GLN A 136 -54.92 -12.35 -30.14
N ALA A 137 -54.33 -11.39 -30.85
CA ALA A 137 -54.67 -11.11 -32.24
C ALA A 137 -54.25 -12.25 -33.19
N GLU A 138 -53.09 -12.90 -32.95
CA GLU A 138 -52.61 -14.08 -33.68
C GLU A 138 -53.59 -15.24 -33.60
N VAL A 139 -54.09 -15.53 -32.41
CA VAL A 139 -55.10 -16.57 -32.21
C VAL A 139 -56.44 -16.23 -32.89
N ARG A 140 -56.80 -14.93 -32.94
CA ARG A 140 -58.02 -14.46 -33.60
C ARG A 140 -57.90 -14.38 -35.14
N GLY A 141 -56.68 -14.43 -35.67
CA GLY A 141 -56.42 -14.31 -37.12
C GLY A 141 -56.43 -12.87 -37.66
N GLU A 142 -56.54 -11.86 -36.80
CA GLU A 142 -56.59 -10.43 -37.15
C GLU A 142 -55.29 -9.72 -36.75
N VAL A 143 -54.15 -10.26 -37.15
CA VAL A 143 -52.83 -9.71 -36.76
C VAL A 143 -52.44 -8.54 -37.66
N THR A 144 -52.14 -7.41 -37.04
CA THR A 144 -51.49 -6.28 -37.73
C THR A 144 -50.04 -6.63 -38.06
N GLU A 145 -49.51 -6.13 -39.18
CA GLU A 145 -48.11 -6.37 -39.60
C GLU A 145 -47.10 -6.03 -38.49
N ASP A 146 -47.29 -4.93 -37.78
CA ASP A 146 -46.46 -4.53 -36.64
C ASP A 146 -46.48 -5.54 -35.48
N GLN A 147 -47.64 -6.13 -35.19
CA GLN A 147 -47.80 -7.15 -34.16
C GLN A 147 -47.11 -8.45 -34.55
N MET A 148 -47.17 -8.84 -35.83
CA MET A 148 -46.45 -9.99 -36.37
C MET A 148 -44.93 -9.80 -36.27
N LEU A 149 -44.43 -8.60 -36.61
CA LEU A 149 -43.01 -8.27 -36.49
C LEU A 149 -42.54 -8.32 -35.03
N LEU A 150 -43.37 -7.84 -34.09
CA LEU A 150 -43.08 -7.90 -32.66
C LEU A 150 -42.90 -9.35 -32.17
N ILE A 151 -43.81 -10.25 -32.57
CA ILE A 151 -43.76 -11.68 -32.22
C ILE A 151 -42.53 -12.35 -32.82
N ASN A 152 -42.23 -12.11 -34.10
CA ASN A 152 -41.07 -12.68 -34.76
C ASN A 152 -39.75 -12.22 -34.10
N ARG A 153 -39.67 -10.94 -33.72
CA ARG A 153 -38.52 -10.40 -33.00
C ARG A 153 -38.35 -11.04 -31.63
N GLU A 154 -39.44 -11.32 -30.92
CA GLU A 154 -39.39 -12.04 -29.64
C GLU A 154 -38.89 -13.48 -29.83
N ARG A 155 -39.45 -14.23 -30.80
CA ARG A 155 -39.00 -15.60 -31.11
C ARG A 155 -37.51 -15.64 -31.45
N ALA A 156 -37.05 -14.75 -32.34
CA ALA A 156 -35.63 -14.63 -32.69
C ALA A 156 -34.76 -14.23 -31.48
N ALA A 157 -35.26 -13.38 -30.58
CA ALA A 157 -34.56 -12.99 -29.36
C ALA A 157 -34.43 -14.15 -28.36
N VAL A 158 -35.46 -14.99 -28.23
CA VAL A 158 -35.46 -16.20 -27.38
C VAL A 158 -34.47 -17.21 -27.92
N GLU A 159 -34.51 -17.52 -29.22
CA GLU A 159 -33.56 -18.43 -29.87
C GLU A 159 -32.11 -17.93 -29.70
N ALA A 160 -31.88 -16.63 -29.89
CA ALA A 160 -30.57 -16.04 -29.67
C ALA A 160 -30.12 -16.10 -28.20
N ALA A 161 -31.05 -15.98 -27.24
CA ALA A 161 -30.77 -16.10 -25.81
C ALA A 161 -30.42 -17.55 -25.42
N GLU A 162 -31.09 -18.55 -26.00
CA GLU A 162 -30.80 -19.96 -25.81
C GLU A 162 -29.41 -20.32 -26.38
N VAL A 163 -29.10 -19.86 -27.59
CA VAL A 163 -27.76 -20.02 -28.18
C VAL A 163 -26.70 -19.35 -27.31
N LYS A 164 -26.99 -18.19 -26.69
CA LYS A 164 -26.07 -17.52 -25.76
C LYS A 164 -25.91 -18.26 -24.44
N ARG A 165 -26.97 -18.88 -23.90
CA ARG A 165 -26.90 -19.72 -22.69
C ARG A 165 -26.06 -20.98 -22.93
N ASN A 166 -26.14 -21.54 -24.13
CA ASN A 166 -25.35 -22.70 -24.53
C ASN A 166 -23.89 -22.37 -24.86
N ARG A 167 -23.51 -21.08 -24.95
CA ARG A 167 -22.12 -20.66 -25.19
C ARG A 167 -21.36 -20.49 -23.88
N PRO A 168 -20.07 -20.89 -23.82
CA PRO A 168 -19.25 -20.65 -22.64
C PRO A 168 -19.11 -19.15 -22.38
N GLY A 169 -19.27 -18.77 -21.10
CA GLY A 169 -19.15 -17.39 -20.62
C GLY A 169 -17.83 -16.75 -21.04
N VAL A 170 -17.81 -15.42 -21.21
CA VAL A 170 -16.66 -14.66 -21.70
C VAL A 170 -15.39 -14.98 -20.88
N PHE A 171 -15.52 -15.12 -19.56
CA PHE A 171 -14.42 -15.53 -18.68
C PHE A 171 -13.88 -16.94 -18.96
N LYS A 172 -14.75 -17.91 -19.27
CA LYS A 172 -14.32 -19.27 -19.67
C LYS A 172 -13.64 -19.26 -21.04
N ARG A 173 -14.05 -18.37 -21.95
CA ARG A 173 -13.38 -18.21 -23.26
C ARG A 173 -12.01 -17.59 -23.15
N VAL A 174 -11.85 -16.55 -22.32
CA VAL A 174 -10.54 -15.90 -22.09
C VAL A 174 -9.62 -16.82 -21.28
N GLY A 175 -10.13 -17.49 -20.26
CA GLY A 175 -9.38 -18.52 -19.52
C GLY A 175 -8.96 -19.68 -20.43
N GLY A 176 -9.86 -20.19 -21.26
CA GLY A 176 -9.53 -21.23 -22.25
C GLY A 176 -8.54 -20.78 -23.32
N TRP A 177 -8.50 -19.49 -23.67
CA TRP A 177 -7.49 -18.94 -24.57
C TRP A 177 -6.12 -18.79 -23.89
N LEU A 178 -6.08 -18.35 -22.64
CA LEU A 178 -4.84 -18.15 -21.88
C LEU A 178 -4.23 -19.47 -21.36
N PHE A 179 -5.04 -20.46 -21.00
CA PHE A 179 -4.59 -21.75 -20.44
C PHE A 179 -4.69 -22.92 -21.43
N GLY A 180 -5.34 -22.71 -22.58
CA GLY A 180 -5.48 -23.75 -23.61
C GLY A 180 -4.18 -24.03 -24.37
N ASP A 181 -3.24 -23.10 -24.39
CA ASP A 181 -1.93 -23.28 -25.01
C ASP A 181 -0.99 -24.13 -24.14
N LEU A 182 -1.00 -23.89 -22.82
CA LEU A 182 -0.26 -24.68 -21.82
C LEU A 182 -0.72 -26.15 -21.77
N SER A 183 -2.03 -26.38 -21.86
CA SER A 183 -2.59 -27.74 -21.80
C SER A 183 -2.35 -28.55 -23.08
N LYS A 184 -2.24 -27.87 -24.24
CA LYS A 184 -1.93 -28.52 -25.52
C LYS A 184 -0.43 -28.84 -25.66
N GLU A 185 0.45 -28.07 -25.02
CA GLU A 185 1.86 -28.43 -24.90
C GLU A 185 2.11 -29.59 -23.93
N GLU A 186 1.37 -29.67 -22.82
CA GLU A 186 1.48 -30.80 -21.86
C GLU A 186 1.00 -32.14 -22.46
N ALA A 187 -0.01 -32.12 -23.33
CA ALA A 187 -0.47 -33.32 -24.04
C ALA A 187 0.48 -33.77 -25.17
N LYS A 188 1.32 -32.87 -25.69
CA LYS A 188 2.31 -33.17 -26.75
C LYS A 188 3.70 -33.49 -26.18
N GLY A 189 3.99 -33.09 -24.94
CA GLY A 189 5.20 -33.40 -24.17
C GLY A 189 5.01 -34.60 -23.24
N GLY A 190 4.91 -35.81 -23.80
CA GLY A 190 4.81 -37.03 -23.01
C GLY A 190 5.98 -37.25 -22.03
N ARG A 191 5.65 -37.81 -20.86
CA ARG A 191 6.53 -38.44 -19.83
C ARG A 191 7.19 -37.60 -18.73
N LEU A 192 6.63 -36.47 -18.30
CA LEU A 192 7.05 -35.86 -17.01
C LEU A 192 5.92 -35.57 -16.01
N GLY A 193 4.64 -35.67 -16.41
CA GLY A 193 3.49 -35.33 -15.56
C GLY A 193 2.94 -36.45 -14.66
N ALA A 194 3.52 -37.65 -14.64
CA ALA A 194 2.99 -38.77 -13.84
C ALA A 194 3.04 -38.52 -12.31
N GLY A 195 3.77 -37.50 -11.84
CA GLY A 195 3.76 -37.07 -10.45
C GLY A 195 2.66 -36.05 -10.10
N ALA A 196 2.21 -35.25 -11.07
CA ALA A 196 1.26 -34.15 -10.82
C ALA A 196 -0.21 -34.60 -10.89
N SER A 197 -0.52 -35.70 -11.60
CA SER A 197 -1.87 -36.27 -11.64
C SER A 197 -2.34 -36.85 -10.30
N SER A 198 -1.45 -37.10 -9.35
CA SER A 198 -1.85 -37.49 -7.97
C SER A 198 -2.33 -36.30 -7.13
N VAL A 199 -1.97 -35.06 -7.51
CA VAL A 199 -2.35 -33.83 -6.80
C VAL A 199 -3.58 -33.17 -7.44
N ALA A 200 -3.74 -33.26 -8.76
CA ALA A 200 -4.91 -32.73 -9.45
C ALA A 200 -6.18 -33.59 -9.28
N ALA A 201 -6.04 -34.88 -8.97
CA ALA A 201 -7.18 -35.76 -8.66
C ALA A 201 -7.76 -35.56 -7.24
N ALA A 202 -7.10 -34.77 -6.39
CA ALA A 202 -7.58 -34.49 -5.02
C ALA A 202 -8.34 -33.16 -4.88
N ILE A 203 -8.49 -32.39 -5.96
CA ILE A 203 -9.21 -31.10 -5.95
C ILE A 203 -10.30 -31.11 -7.04
N ALA A 204 -11.18 -32.10 -6.96
CA ALA A 204 -12.52 -31.99 -7.52
C ALA A 204 -13.47 -31.64 -6.37
N PRO A 205 -14.28 -30.55 -6.45
CA PRO A 205 -15.40 -30.40 -5.53
C PRO A 205 -16.52 -31.34 -5.99
N GLU A 206 -16.48 -32.58 -5.48
CA GLU A 206 -17.67 -33.41 -5.42
C GLU A 206 -18.66 -32.78 -4.44
N SER A 207 -19.85 -32.52 -4.93
CA SER A 207 -20.96 -32.01 -4.18
C SER A 207 -21.55 -33.08 -3.25
N VAL A 208 -21.90 -32.64 -2.02
CA VAL A 208 -22.97 -33.13 -1.14
C VAL A 208 -22.57 -33.95 0.10
N GLN A 209 -23.10 -33.47 1.25
CA GLN A 209 -23.40 -34.10 2.55
C GLN A 209 -22.39 -34.05 3.71
N GLY A 210 -22.81 -33.35 4.78
CA GLY A 210 -22.71 -33.88 6.15
C GLY A 210 -21.72 -33.21 7.10
N GLN A 211 -22.25 -32.34 7.97
CA GLN A 211 -21.71 -31.80 9.24
C GLN A 211 -20.43 -32.44 9.84
N LYS A 212 -19.53 -31.54 10.31
CA LYS A 212 -18.46 -31.66 11.36
C LYS A 212 -17.01 -31.51 10.88
N HIS A 213 -16.58 -30.34 10.37
CA HIS A 213 -15.15 -30.12 10.06
C HIS A 213 -14.58 -28.71 10.36
N ASP A 214 -15.17 -27.90 11.25
CA ASP A 214 -14.67 -26.54 11.52
C ASP A 214 -13.33 -26.50 12.29
N ARG A 215 -12.95 -27.60 12.98
CA ARG A 215 -11.66 -27.68 13.72
C ARG A 215 -10.50 -28.21 12.89
N SER A 216 -10.78 -28.94 11.81
CA SER A 216 -9.75 -29.61 11.00
C SER A 216 -9.10 -28.67 9.98
N VAL A 217 -9.85 -27.69 9.46
CA VAL A 217 -9.33 -26.72 8.49
C VAL A 217 -8.33 -25.76 9.13
N LEU A 218 -8.60 -25.31 10.36
CA LEU A 218 -7.68 -24.43 11.10
C LEU A 218 -6.37 -25.15 11.43
N GLN A 219 -6.44 -26.42 11.83
CA GLN A 219 -5.25 -27.23 12.12
C GLN A 219 -4.43 -27.51 10.85
N ALA A 220 -5.10 -27.75 9.72
CA ALA A 220 -4.43 -27.92 8.43
C ALA A 220 -3.79 -26.61 7.91
N VAL A 221 -4.39 -25.46 8.22
CA VAL A 221 -3.81 -24.13 7.89
C VAL A 221 -2.62 -23.84 8.79
N GLU A 222 -2.70 -24.13 10.10
CA GLU A 222 -1.62 -23.91 11.06
C GLU A 222 -0.40 -24.82 10.77
N GLU A 223 -0.64 -26.09 10.43
CA GLU A 223 0.43 -27.01 10.04
C GLU A 223 1.11 -26.59 8.71
N LYS A 224 0.35 -26.03 7.76
CA LYS A 224 0.91 -25.47 6.51
C LYS A 224 1.68 -24.17 6.73
N VAL A 225 1.26 -23.35 7.69
CA VAL A 225 1.93 -22.11 8.07
C VAL A 225 3.23 -22.40 8.82
N ASP A 226 3.24 -23.39 9.71
CA ASP A 226 4.45 -23.84 10.41
C ASP A 226 5.44 -24.58 9.49
N ALA A 227 4.94 -25.32 8.50
CA ALA A 227 5.78 -25.90 7.45
C ALA A 227 6.48 -24.81 6.59
N ASN A 228 5.76 -23.73 6.25
CA ASN A 228 6.35 -22.59 5.54
C ASN A 228 7.31 -21.77 6.42
N ARG A 229 7.06 -21.69 7.73
CA ARG A 229 7.93 -20.98 8.68
C ARG A 229 9.29 -21.67 8.86
N ARG A 230 9.34 -23.00 8.70
CA ARG A 230 10.58 -23.81 8.76
C ARG A 230 11.37 -23.85 7.45
N GLN A 231 10.83 -23.34 6.34
CA GLN A 231 11.51 -23.25 5.04
C GLN A 231 12.15 -21.88 4.77
N GLY A 232 12.05 -20.92 5.69
CA GLY A 232 12.50 -19.53 5.53
C GLY A 232 14.02 -19.28 5.57
N GLU A 233 14.87 -20.31 5.48
CA GLU A 233 16.33 -20.16 5.49
C GLU A 233 16.99 -20.93 4.33
N ARG A 234 16.50 -20.69 3.11
CA ARG A 234 17.21 -21.08 1.89
C ARG A 234 17.32 -19.91 0.93
N VAL A 235 18.52 -19.34 0.93
CA VAL A 235 19.26 -18.77 -0.22
C VAL A 235 18.49 -17.77 -1.08
N GLU A 236 18.83 -16.49 -0.95
CA GLU A 236 18.66 -15.50 -2.03
C GLU A 236 19.37 -16.01 -3.29
N GLU A 237 18.65 -16.74 -4.13
CA GLU A 237 19.08 -17.00 -5.49
C GLU A 237 18.78 -15.74 -6.29
N LYS A 238 19.80 -14.89 -6.42
CA LYS A 238 19.80 -13.80 -7.40
C LYS A 238 19.67 -14.42 -8.78
N LEU A 239 18.43 -14.45 -9.29
CA LEU A 239 18.11 -14.85 -10.66
C LEU A 239 18.97 -14.01 -11.61
N HIS A 240 19.91 -14.67 -12.28
CA HIS A 240 20.66 -14.06 -13.36
C HIS A 240 19.69 -13.78 -14.52
N PRO A 241 19.57 -12.52 -14.99
CA PRO A 241 18.61 -12.18 -16.03
C PRO A 241 19.06 -12.77 -17.37
N PHE A 242 18.40 -13.85 -17.79
CA PHE A 242 18.41 -14.31 -19.18
C PHE A 242 17.37 -13.49 -19.95
N GLY A 243 17.84 -12.54 -20.76
CA GLY A 243 16.98 -11.67 -21.55
C GLY A 243 17.71 -10.49 -22.15
N GLY A 244 17.10 -9.90 -23.18
CA GLY A 244 17.61 -8.74 -23.89
C GLY A 244 17.61 -7.47 -23.03
N PRO A 245 18.11 -6.33 -23.54
CA PRO A 245 18.21 -5.09 -22.76
C PRO A 245 16.85 -4.56 -22.28
N LEU A 246 15.77 -4.85 -23.02
CA LEU A 246 14.40 -4.50 -22.64
C LEU A 246 13.87 -5.33 -21.46
N ASP A 247 14.19 -6.62 -21.40
CA ASP A 247 13.75 -7.52 -20.33
C ASP A 247 14.43 -7.16 -19.01
N ARG A 248 15.69 -6.72 -19.08
CA ARG A 248 16.44 -6.21 -17.92
C ARG A 248 15.84 -4.92 -17.38
N GLN A 249 15.35 -4.03 -18.25
CA GLN A 249 14.66 -2.81 -17.83
C GLN A 249 13.29 -3.14 -17.20
N ALA A 250 12.54 -4.08 -17.78
CA ALA A 250 11.26 -4.52 -17.25
C ALA A 250 11.41 -5.18 -15.86
N GLN A 251 12.42 -6.02 -15.67
CA GLN A 251 12.73 -6.61 -14.37
C GLN A 251 13.18 -5.54 -13.37
N SER A 252 14.04 -4.59 -13.75
CA SER A 252 14.42 -3.50 -12.86
C SER A 252 13.23 -2.61 -12.44
N ALA A 253 12.26 -2.42 -13.34
CA ALA A 253 11.03 -1.70 -13.04
C ALA A 253 10.11 -2.50 -12.12
N ALA A 254 9.98 -3.81 -12.34
CA ALA A 254 9.20 -4.70 -11.47
C ALA A 254 9.81 -4.79 -10.05
N ASP A 255 11.13 -4.87 -9.95
CA ASP A 255 11.88 -4.89 -8.69
C ASP A 255 11.76 -3.55 -7.95
N ALA A 256 11.77 -2.42 -8.66
CA ALA A 256 11.54 -1.11 -8.07
C ALA A 256 10.12 -0.97 -7.49
N VAL A 257 9.11 -1.49 -8.17
CA VAL A 257 7.71 -1.43 -7.71
C VAL A 257 7.47 -2.35 -6.51
N THR A 258 8.05 -3.55 -6.52
CA THR A 258 7.95 -4.49 -5.39
C THR A 258 8.75 -4.01 -4.17
N GLY A 259 9.92 -3.40 -4.37
CA GLY A 259 10.69 -2.76 -3.30
C GLY A 259 9.95 -1.57 -2.65
N ASN A 260 9.28 -0.74 -3.46
CA ASN A 260 8.58 0.44 -2.96
C ASN A 260 7.28 0.09 -2.20
N SER A 261 6.59 -0.98 -2.60
CA SER A 261 5.41 -1.49 -1.89
C SER A 261 5.77 -2.16 -0.55
N ARG A 262 6.90 -2.89 -0.49
CA ARG A 262 7.45 -3.43 0.78
C ARG A 262 7.87 -2.32 1.75
N SER A 263 8.58 -1.30 1.27
CA SER A 263 9.01 -0.13 2.06
C SER A 263 7.85 0.64 2.72
N TRP A 264 6.70 0.73 2.03
CA TRP A 264 5.52 1.37 2.59
C TRP A 264 4.82 0.52 3.66
N ILE A 265 4.79 -0.81 3.49
CA ILE A 265 4.20 -1.75 4.45
C ILE A 265 5.10 -1.88 5.71
N ASP A 266 6.42 -1.86 5.56
CA ASP A 266 7.35 -1.89 6.71
C ASP A 266 7.24 -0.60 7.55
N ARG A 267 7.07 0.57 6.91
CA ARG A 267 6.75 1.82 7.62
C ARG A 267 5.42 1.77 8.37
N LEU A 268 4.45 1.00 7.89
CA LEU A 268 3.15 0.83 8.56
C LEU A 268 3.20 -0.20 9.70
N THR A 269 4.11 -1.17 9.62
CA THR A 269 4.18 -2.30 10.57
C THR A 269 5.33 -2.21 11.57
N GLY A 270 6.18 -1.18 11.49
CA GLY A 270 7.17 -0.86 12.52
C GLY A 270 8.23 -1.95 12.71
N ARG A 271 8.62 -2.62 11.62
CA ARG A 271 9.81 -3.46 11.54
C ARG A 271 10.89 -2.79 10.71
#